data_AF-A0AAZ3RRX0-F1
#
_entry.id   AF-A0AAZ3RRX0-F1
#
_cell.length_a   1.000
_cell.length_b   1.000
_cell.length_c   1.000
_cell.angle_alpha   90.00
_cell.angle_beta   90.00
_cell.angle_gamma   90.00
#
_symmetry.space_group_name_H-M   'P 1'
#
loop_
_entity.id
_entity.type
_entity.pdbx_description
1 polymer ?
#
loop_
_entity_poly.entity_id
_entity_poly.type
_entity_poly.pdbx_seq_one_letter_code
_entity_poly.pdbx_strand_id
1 'polypeptide(L)'
;MSDPTVADTRRLNSKPQDLTDAYGPPSNFLEIDVYDPQTVGVGRNRFTTYEVRMRTNLPIFKLKDSIVRRRYSDFEWLKNELERDSKIVVPPLPGKALKRQLPFRGDEGIFEEAFIEERRVGLEQFINRIAGHPLAQNERCLHMFLQDESLDRNYIPGKV
;
A
#
# COMPACT_ATOMS: atom_id res chain seq x y z
N MET A 1 60.66 12.81 -19.22
CA MET A 1 59.71 12.12 -20.12
C MET A 1 58.67 11.48 -19.23
N SER A 2 57.44 11.99 -19.27
CA SER A 2 56.30 11.51 -18.49
C SER A 2 55.65 10.35 -19.25
N ASP A 3 55.58 9.17 -18.64
CA ASP A 3 54.89 8.02 -19.23
C ASP A 3 53.40 8.33 -19.44
N PRO A 4 52.81 8.00 -20.61
CA PRO A 4 51.39 8.20 -20.84
C PRO A 4 50.59 7.22 -19.97
N THR A 5 49.74 7.75 -19.09
CA THR A 5 48.78 6.96 -18.31
C THR A 5 47.72 6.38 -19.25
N VAL A 6 47.93 5.14 -19.69
CA VAL A 6 46.93 4.38 -20.45
C VAL A 6 45.73 4.14 -19.53
N ALA A 7 44.56 4.65 -19.89
CA ALA A 7 43.32 4.37 -19.18
C ALA A 7 43.02 2.85 -19.26
N ASP A 8 42.86 2.20 -18.11
CA ASP A 8 42.51 0.77 -18.05
C ASP A 8 41.05 0.60 -18.48
N THR A 9 40.85 0.35 -19.78
CA THR A 9 39.53 0.13 -20.40
C THR A 9 39.10 -1.34 -20.35
N ARG A 10 39.80 -2.19 -19.58
CA ARG A 10 39.46 -3.61 -19.45
C ARG A 10 38.16 -3.78 -18.70
N ARG A 11 37.27 -4.62 -19.22
CA ARG A 11 36.05 -5.03 -18.52
C ARG A 11 36.44 -5.77 -17.24
N LEU A 12 35.77 -5.44 -16.14
CA LEU A 12 35.91 -6.19 -14.89
C LEU A 12 35.42 -7.62 -15.10
N ASN A 13 36.13 -8.60 -14.54
CA ASN A 13 35.67 -9.98 -14.52
C ASN A 13 34.42 -10.08 -13.63
N SER A 14 33.25 -10.24 -14.24
CA SER A 14 32.00 -10.54 -13.51
C SER A 14 31.88 -12.03 -13.28
N LYS A 15 31.32 -12.42 -12.12
CA LYS A 15 30.91 -13.81 -11.91
C LYS A 15 29.78 -14.16 -12.89
N PRO A 16 29.81 -15.33 -13.54
CA PRO A 16 28.70 -15.77 -14.38
C PRO A 16 27.43 -15.92 -13.54
N GLN A 17 26.30 -15.55 -14.12
CA GLN A 17 24.99 -15.71 -13.50
C GLN A 17 24.64 -17.20 -13.39
N ASP A 18 24.09 -17.62 -12.26
CA ASP A 18 23.65 -18.99 -12.06
C ASP A 18 22.35 -19.27 -12.84
N LEU A 19 22.16 -20.51 -13.31
CA LEU A 19 20.97 -20.90 -14.07
C LEU A 19 19.69 -20.76 -13.23
N THR A 20 19.77 -20.97 -11.92
CA THR A 20 18.62 -20.78 -11.01
C THR A 20 18.24 -19.32 -10.86
N ASP A 21 19.20 -18.40 -10.94
CA ASP A 21 18.96 -16.96 -10.90
C ASP A 21 18.46 -16.44 -12.25
N ALA A 22 18.95 -17.00 -13.36
CA ALA A 22 18.52 -16.63 -14.70
C ALA A 22 17.08 -17.04 -15.03
N TYR A 23 16.61 -18.18 -14.51
CA TYR A 23 15.28 -18.73 -14.80
C TYR A 23 14.34 -18.79 -13.59
N GLY A 24 14.79 -18.33 -12.42
CA GLY A 24 13.98 -18.30 -11.20
C GLY A 24 12.90 -17.22 -11.24
N PRO A 25 11.84 -17.35 -10.41
CA PRO A 25 10.88 -16.27 -10.22
C PRO A 25 11.59 -15.03 -9.64
N PRO A 26 11.10 -13.81 -9.93
CA PRO A 26 11.69 -12.59 -9.40
C PRO A 26 11.75 -12.63 -7.88
N SER A 27 12.91 -12.32 -7.31
CA SER A 27 13.16 -12.48 -5.87
C SER A 27 12.23 -11.64 -4.99
N ASN A 28 11.63 -10.57 -5.52
CA ASN A 28 10.84 -9.60 -4.76
C ASN A 28 9.61 -9.14 -5.57
N PHE A 29 8.42 -9.64 -5.23
CA PHE A 29 7.13 -9.12 -5.69
C PHE A 29 6.26 -8.75 -4.50
N LEU A 30 5.44 -7.72 -4.69
CA LEU A 30 4.41 -7.27 -3.76
C LEU A 30 3.27 -6.71 -4.61
N GLU A 31 2.13 -7.37 -4.54
CA GLU A 31 0.90 -6.96 -5.21
C GLU A 31 -0.19 -6.78 -4.15
N ILE A 32 -0.90 -5.64 -4.22
CA ILE A 32 -2.02 -5.36 -3.32
C ILE A 32 -3.21 -4.96 -4.16
N ASP A 33 -4.28 -5.73 -4.05
CA ASP A 33 -5.53 -5.52 -4.75
C ASP A 33 -6.57 -4.96 -3.76
N VAL A 34 -7.34 -3.96 -4.18
CA VAL A 34 -8.47 -3.43 -3.40
C VAL A 34 -9.75 -3.67 -4.19
N TYR A 35 -10.65 -4.52 -3.68
CA TYR A 35 -11.85 -4.94 -4.41
C TYR A 35 -13.05 -5.20 -3.49
N ASP A 36 -14.13 -5.74 -4.05
CA ASP A 36 -15.39 -6.09 -3.36
C ASP A 36 -15.93 -4.98 -2.44
N PRO A 37 -16.37 -3.83 -3.01
CA PRO A 37 -16.95 -2.78 -2.20
C PRO A 37 -18.28 -3.23 -1.59
N GLN A 38 -18.38 -3.17 -0.26
CA GLN A 38 -19.60 -3.49 0.47
C GLN A 38 -20.06 -2.35 1.36
N THR A 39 -21.34 -2.00 1.27
CA THR A 39 -21.94 -1.00 2.17
C THR A 39 -22.40 -1.69 3.44
N VAL A 40 -21.79 -1.33 4.56
CA VAL A 40 -22.09 -1.85 5.89
C VAL A 40 -22.82 -0.78 6.70
N GLY A 41 -23.77 -1.20 7.55
CA GLY A 41 -24.53 -0.32 8.44
C GLY A 41 -25.92 0.03 7.91
N VAL A 42 -26.64 0.86 8.66
CA VAL A 42 -28.04 1.24 8.36
C VAL A 42 -28.22 2.75 8.54
N GLY A 43 -29.03 3.36 7.67
CA GLY A 43 -29.38 4.77 7.73
C GLY A 43 -28.17 5.71 7.61
N ARG A 44 -27.97 6.55 8.63
CA ARG A 44 -26.88 7.55 8.69
C ARG A 44 -25.52 6.96 9.04
N ASN A 45 -25.48 5.74 9.57
CA ASN A 45 -24.24 5.06 9.98
C ASN A 45 -23.71 4.12 8.89
N ARG A 46 -24.16 4.27 7.64
CA ARG A 46 -23.69 3.47 6.51
C ARG A 46 -22.28 3.92 6.08
N PHE A 47 -21.43 2.98 5.74
CA PHE A 47 -20.11 3.23 5.15
C PHE A 47 -19.70 2.09 4.22
N THR A 48 -18.86 2.40 3.24
CA THR A 48 -18.32 1.41 2.31
C THR A 48 -17.00 0.85 2.83
N THR A 49 -16.90 -0.48 2.90
CA THR A 49 -15.67 -1.23 3.14
C THR A 49 -15.18 -1.87 1.84
N TYR A 50 -13.89 -2.13 1.78
CA TYR A 50 -13.23 -2.81 0.67
C TYR A 50 -12.42 -3.98 1.21
N GLU A 51 -12.31 -5.05 0.44
CA GLU A 51 -11.32 -6.10 0.67
C GLU A 51 -9.97 -5.65 0.15
N VAL A 52 -8.96 -5.73 1.01
CA VAL A 52 -7.56 -5.45 0.70
C VAL A 52 -6.84 -6.79 0.73
N ARG A 53 -6.44 -7.27 -0.45
CA ARG A 53 -5.67 -8.51 -0.59
C ARG A 53 -4.22 -8.17 -0.86
N MET A 54 -3.31 -8.74 -0.09
CA MET A 54 -1.87 -8.61 -0.31
C MET A 54 -1.29 -9.98 -0.65
N ARG A 55 -0.46 -10.03 -1.70
CA ARG A 55 0.37 -11.20 -2.03
C ARG A 55 1.82 -10.75 -2.18
N THR A 56 2.75 -11.45 -1.53
CA THR A 56 4.17 -11.10 -1.56
C THR A 56 5.08 -12.28 -1.25
N ASN A 57 6.30 -12.25 -1.77
CA ASN A 57 7.40 -13.12 -1.34
C ASN A 57 8.41 -12.40 -0.43
N LEU A 58 8.21 -11.11 -0.13
CA LEU A 58 9.14 -10.34 0.68
C LEU A 58 9.22 -10.91 2.11
N PRO A 59 10.43 -11.05 2.68
CA PRO A 59 10.60 -11.66 4.00
C PRO A 59 10.11 -10.78 5.16
N ILE A 60 10.02 -9.46 4.95
CA ILE A 60 9.56 -8.50 5.98
C ILE A 60 8.10 -8.71 6.38
N PHE A 61 7.28 -9.22 5.47
CA PHE A 61 5.88 -9.54 5.74
C PHE A 61 5.76 -10.96 6.31
N LYS A 62 5.11 -11.05 7.48
CA LYS A 62 4.85 -12.32 8.18
C LYS A 62 4.00 -13.29 7.34
N LEU A 63 2.92 -12.79 6.75
CA LEU A 63 2.05 -13.54 5.85
C LEU A 63 2.42 -13.28 4.39
N LYS A 64 2.34 -14.32 3.55
CA LYS A 64 2.62 -14.23 2.10
C LYS A 64 1.36 -13.97 1.26
N ASP A 65 0.20 -14.33 1.78
CA ASP A 65 -1.12 -13.94 1.27
C ASP A 65 -1.96 -13.53 2.49
N SER A 66 -2.63 -12.39 2.42
CA SER A 66 -3.59 -11.94 3.43
C SER A 66 -4.73 -11.18 2.79
N ILE A 67 -5.94 -11.34 3.36
CA ILE A 67 -7.14 -10.62 2.94
C ILE A 67 -7.75 -10.00 4.19
N VAL A 68 -7.91 -8.68 4.18
CA VAL A 68 -8.48 -7.92 5.30
C VAL A 68 -9.50 -6.91 4.79
N ARG A 69 -10.51 -6.59 5.59
CA ARG A 69 -11.48 -5.53 5.25
C ARG A 69 -11.11 -4.20 5.86
N ARG A 70 -11.13 -3.15 5.04
CA ARG A 70 -10.80 -1.78 5.43
C ARG A 70 -11.81 -0.79 4.86
N ARG A 71 -12.15 0.23 5.62
CA ARG A 71 -12.90 1.39 5.12
C ARG A 71 -11.95 2.56 4.85
N TYR A 72 -12.40 3.54 4.08
CA TYR A 72 -11.64 4.74 3.76
C TYR A 72 -10.99 5.41 4.98
N SER A 73 -11.69 5.50 6.12
CA SER A 73 -11.12 6.11 7.34
C SER A 73 -9.96 5.34 7.94
N ASP A 74 -9.82 4.05 7.65
CA ASP A 74 -8.67 3.25 8.12
C ASP A 74 -7.44 3.56 7.25
N PHE A 75 -7.63 3.88 5.97
CA PHE A 75 -6.56 4.41 5.12
C PHE A 75 -6.15 5.83 5.55
N GLU A 76 -7.11 6.68 5.95
CA GLU A 76 -6.79 7.98 6.57
C GLU A 76 -5.94 7.80 7.84
N TRP A 77 -6.29 6.82 8.68
CA TRP A 77 -5.49 6.48 9.85
C TRP A 77 -4.06 6.06 9.45
N LEU A 78 -3.90 5.12 8.52
CA LEU A 78 -2.58 4.65 8.09
C LEU A 78 -1.71 5.80 7.57
N LYS A 79 -2.31 6.68 6.75
CA LYS A 79 -1.64 7.89 6.27
C LYS A 79 -1.14 8.76 7.43
N ASN A 80 -1.97 9.04 8.41
CA ASN A 80 -1.61 9.89 9.54
C ASN A 80 -0.52 9.27 10.42
N GLU A 81 -0.56 7.95 10.63
CA GLU A 81 0.48 7.23 11.38
C GLU A 81 1.85 7.33 10.69
N LEU A 82 1.86 7.11 9.37
CA LEU A 82 3.08 7.21 8.57
C LEU A 82 3.60 8.65 8.51
N GLU A 83 2.73 9.66 8.38
CA GLU A 83 3.16 11.07 8.39
C GLU A 83 3.74 11.51 9.74
N ARG A 84 3.30 10.89 10.84
CA ARG A 84 3.79 11.22 12.19
C ARG A 84 5.16 10.62 12.47
N ASP A 85 5.32 9.33 12.21
CA ASP A 85 6.49 8.57 12.69
C ASP A 85 7.51 8.31 11.57
N SER A 86 7.08 8.33 10.31
CA SER A 86 7.95 8.10 9.15
C SER A 86 8.34 9.39 8.45
N LYS A 87 9.60 9.52 8.07
CA LYS A 87 10.11 10.64 7.24
C LYS A 87 9.77 10.47 5.76
N ILE A 88 8.64 9.84 5.43
CA ILE A 88 8.21 9.55 4.07
C ILE A 88 7.23 10.61 3.58
N VAL A 89 7.30 10.92 2.28
CA VAL A 89 6.26 11.73 1.64
C VAL A 89 5.10 10.80 1.30
N VAL A 90 4.06 10.81 2.14
CA VAL A 90 2.88 9.97 1.96
C VAL A 90 2.07 10.46 0.74
N PRO A 91 1.74 9.59 -0.23
CA PRO A 91 0.89 9.95 -1.35
C PRO A 91 -0.49 10.45 -0.88
N PRO A 92 -1.15 11.34 -1.64
CA PRO A 92 -2.49 11.78 -1.30
C PRO A 92 -3.49 10.63 -1.41
N LEU A 93 -4.47 10.59 -0.50
CA LEU A 93 -5.63 9.71 -0.60
C LEU A 93 -6.64 10.26 -1.62
N PRO A 94 -7.48 9.40 -2.22
CA PRO A 94 -8.64 9.88 -2.98
C PRO A 94 -9.52 10.76 -2.10
N GLY A 95 -10.08 11.83 -2.64
CA GLY A 95 -10.75 12.85 -1.85
C GLY A 95 -11.85 12.31 -0.92
N LYS A 96 -11.93 12.86 0.30
CA LYS A 96 -12.99 12.55 1.28
C LYS A 96 -14.41 12.86 0.76
N ALA A 97 -14.50 13.68 -0.28
CA ALA A 97 -15.73 14.05 -0.99
C ALA A 97 -16.84 14.57 -0.06
N LEU A 98 -16.49 15.51 0.83
CA LEU A 98 -17.43 16.09 1.81
C LEU A 98 -18.72 16.62 1.16
N LYS A 99 -18.64 17.18 -0.05
CA LYS A 99 -19.82 17.65 -0.82
C LYS A 99 -20.78 16.52 -1.21
N ARG A 100 -20.29 15.30 -1.39
CA ARG A 100 -21.10 14.10 -1.70
C ARG A 100 -21.79 13.52 -0.46
N GLN A 101 -21.43 13.99 0.75
CA GLN A 101 -22.09 13.60 2.00
C GLN A 101 -23.25 14.52 2.39
N LEU A 102 -23.45 15.63 1.67
CA LEU A 102 -24.55 16.56 1.95
C LEU A 102 -25.91 15.90 1.67
N PRO A 103 -26.93 16.15 2.50
CA PRO A 103 -28.28 15.63 2.28
C PRO A 103 -28.95 16.32 1.08
N PHE A 104 -30.07 15.74 0.61
CA PHE A 104 -30.93 16.27 -0.46
C PHE A 104 -30.24 16.40 -1.83
N ARG A 105 -29.34 15.46 -2.15
CA ARG A 105 -28.77 15.30 -3.49
C ARG A 105 -29.71 14.50 -4.39
N GLY A 106 -29.58 14.70 -5.70
CA GLY A 106 -30.28 13.91 -6.72
C GLY A 106 -29.60 12.57 -7.04
N ASP A 107 -28.46 12.28 -6.40
CA ASP A 107 -27.70 11.04 -6.51
C ASP A 107 -27.51 10.38 -5.13
N GLU A 108 -26.97 9.15 -5.11
CA GLU A 108 -26.64 8.42 -3.89
C GLU A 108 -25.34 8.90 -3.21
N GLY A 109 -24.79 10.04 -3.63
CA GLY A 109 -23.65 10.70 -3.00
C GLY A 109 -22.38 9.83 -2.94
N ILE A 110 -22.01 9.40 -1.72
CA ILE A 110 -20.84 8.54 -1.49
C ILE A 110 -21.10 7.05 -1.75
N PHE A 111 -22.35 6.68 -2.02
CA PHE A 111 -22.76 5.30 -2.31
C PHE A 111 -23.03 5.08 -3.81
N GLU A 112 -22.79 6.10 -4.64
CA GLU A 112 -22.83 5.97 -6.09
C GLU A 112 -21.71 5.03 -6.57
N GLU A 113 -22.06 4.07 -7.42
CA GLU A 113 -21.12 3.03 -7.90
C GLU A 113 -19.88 3.62 -8.58
N ALA A 114 -20.08 4.63 -9.44
CA ALA A 114 -18.98 5.33 -10.10
C ALA A 114 -18.00 5.97 -9.11
N PHE A 115 -18.52 6.53 -8.01
CA PHE A 115 -17.71 7.12 -6.96
C PHE A 115 -16.98 6.06 -6.12
N ILE A 116 -17.66 4.94 -5.82
CA ILE A 116 -17.07 3.82 -5.11
C ILE A 116 -15.89 3.25 -5.90
N GLU A 117 -16.02 3.10 -7.21
CA GLU A 117 -14.96 2.58 -8.09
C GLU A 117 -13.80 3.58 -8.23
N GLU A 118 -14.09 4.86 -8.46
CA GLU A 118 -13.06 5.93 -8.47
C GLU A 118 -12.23 5.91 -7.18
N ARG A 119 -12.92 5.79 -6.03
CA ARG A 119 -12.27 5.70 -4.73
C ARG A 119 -11.47 4.40 -4.59
N ARG A 120 -12.01 3.26 -5.02
CA ARG A 120 -11.33 1.95 -4.96
C ARG A 120 -9.99 2.00 -5.68
N VAL A 121 -9.98 2.49 -6.93
CA VAL A 121 -8.76 2.68 -7.74
C VAL A 121 -7.76 3.59 -7.01
N GLY A 122 -8.22 4.71 -6.45
CA GLY A 122 -7.36 5.64 -5.72
C GLY A 122 -6.75 5.03 -4.46
N LEU A 123 -7.52 4.22 -3.72
CA LEU A 123 -7.05 3.51 -2.52
C LEU A 123 -6.03 2.43 -2.87
N GLU A 124 -6.26 1.69 -3.96
CA GLU A 124 -5.32 0.69 -4.50
C GLU A 124 -3.99 1.32 -4.90
N GLN A 125 -4.03 2.43 -5.64
CA GLN A 125 -2.81 3.17 -6.01
C GLN A 125 -2.06 3.70 -4.78
N PHE A 126 -2.79 4.21 -3.79
CA PHE A 126 -2.20 4.69 -2.54
C PHE A 126 -1.47 3.57 -1.79
N ILE A 127 -2.13 2.43 -1.56
CA ILE A 127 -1.55 1.37 -0.74
C ILE A 127 -0.38 0.67 -1.43
N ASN A 128 -0.44 0.49 -2.76
CA ASN A 128 0.69 -0.07 -3.52
C ASN A 128 1.93 0.84 -3.42
N ARG A 129 1.76 2.17 -3.52
CA ARG A 129 2.88 3.13 -3.39
C ARG A 129 3.48 3.11 -1.98
N ILE A 130 2.64 3.04 -0.95
CA ILE A 130 3.09 2.98 0.44
C ILE A 130 3.81 1.66 0.72
N ALA A 131 3.20 0.53 0.37
CA ALA A 131 3.75 -0.78 0.69
C ALA A 131 5.02 -1.10 -0.10
N GLY A 132 5.21 -0.49 -1.27
CA GLY A 132 6.46 -0.55 -2.04
C GLY A 132 7.61 0.29 -1.46
N HIS A 133 7.35 1.17 -0.48
CA HIS A 133 8.37 2.06 0.06
C HIS A 133 9.16 1.39 1.21
N PRO A 134 10.50 1.22 1.10
CA PRO A 134 11.28 0.47 2.10
C PRO A 134 11.16 1.00 3.53
N LEU A 135 11.08 2.33 3.70
CA LEU A 135 10.87 2.91 5.04
C LEU A 135 9.49 2.60 5.62
N ALA A 136 8.44 2.54 4.79
CA ALA A 136 7.10 2.20 5.26
C ALA A 136 6.97 0.70 5.55
N GLN A 137 7.70 -0.16 4.83
CA GLN A 137 7.77 -1.60 5.10
C GLN A 137 8.32 -1.92 6.50
N ASN A 138 9.14 -1.03 7.07
CA ASN A 138 9.65 -1.21 8.43
C ASN A 138 8.64 -0.82 9.51
N GLU A 139 7.56 -0.12 9.18
CA GLU A 139 6.64 0.44 10.16
C GLU A 139 5.54 -0.57 10.53
N ARG A 140 5.35 -0.79 11.84
CA ARG A 140 4.36 -1.75 12.35
C ARG A 140 2.93 -1.44 11.91
N CYS A 141 2.59 -0.15 11.74
CA CYS A 141 1.26 0.26 11.31
C CYS A 141 0.87 -0.30 9.94
N LEU A 142 1.83 -0.46 9.02
CA LEU A 142 1.58 -1.03 7.69
C LEU A 142 1.26 -2.53 7.79
N HIS A 143 2.00 -3.27 8.62
CA HIS A 143 1.76 -4.70 8.84
C HIS A 143 0.41 -4.94 9.48
N MET A 144 0.06 -4.18 10.53
CA MET A 144 -1.26 -4.25 11.16
C MET A 144 -2.37 -3.89 10.17
N PHE A 145 -2.15 -2.91 9.30
CA PHE A 145 -3.12 -2.54 8.28
C PHE A 145 -3.37 -3.65 7.27
N LEU A 146 -2.34 -4.36 6.81
CA LEU A 146 -2.42 -5.36 5.72
C LEU A 146 -2.68 -6.80 6.18
N GLN A 147 -2.29 -7.16 7.40
CA GLN A 147 -2.25 -8.57 7.85
C GLN A 147 -3.20 -8.89 8.99
N ASP A 148 -3.49 -7.93 9.89
CA ASP A 148 -4.34 -8.18 11.04
C ASP A 148 -5.81 -8.01 10.68
N GLU A 149 -6.71 -8.85 11.17
CA GLU A 149 -8.14 -8.72 10.82
C GLU A 149 -8.74 -7.40 11.32
N SER A 150 -8.42 -7.03 12.56
CA SER A 150 -8.87 -5.82 13.23
C SER A 150 -7.73 -4.82 13.46
N LEU A 151 -8.01 -3.54 13.24
CA LEU A 151 -7.05 -2.46 13.44
C LEU A 151 -7.06 -1.98 14.91
N ASP A 152 -5.97 -2.19 15.65
CA ASP A 152 -5.80 -1.65 17.00
C ASP A 152 -5.33 -0.19 16.94
N ARG A 153 -6.24 0.75 17.23
CA ARG A 153 -5.93 2.19 17.24
C ARG A 153 -5.08 2.63 18.44
N ASN A 154 -4.94 1.79 19.46
CA ASN A 154 -4.13 2.03 20.65
C ASN A 154 -2.82 1.24 20.61
N TYR A 155 -2.43 0.73 19.44
CA TYR A 155 -1.16 0.03 19.28
C TYR A 155 0.02 0.93 19.69
N ILE A 156 1.10 0.29 20.13
CA ILE A 156 2.35 0.97 20.42
C ILE A 156 3.11 1.15 19.10
N PRO A 157 3.36 2.40 18.64
CA PRO A 157 4.13 2.66 17.43
C PRO A 157 5.54 2.09 17.54
N GLY A 158 6.07 1.63 16.41
CA GLY A 158 7.38 1.00 16.37
C GLY A 158 7.68 0.36 15.03
N LYS A 159 8.91 -0.14 14.90
CA LYS A 159 9.38 -0.86 13.72
C LYS A 159 9.27 -2.37 13.92
N VAL A 160 9.11 -3.09 12.82
CA VAL A 160 9.12 -4.56 12.77
C VAL A 160 10.54 -5.11 12.73
#